data_AF-A0A538QAX8-F1
#
_entry.id   AF-A0A538QAX8-F1
#
_cell.length_a   1.000
_cell.length_b   1.000
_cell.length_c   1.000
_cell.angle_alpha   90.00
_cell.angle_beta   90.00
_cell.angle_gamma   90.00
#
_symmetry.space_group_name_H-M   'P 1'
#
loop_
_entity.id
_entity.type
_entity.pdbx_description
1 polymer ?
#
loop_
_entity_poly.entity_id
_entity_poly.type
_entity_poly.pdbx_seq_one_letter_code
_entity_poly.pdbx_strand_id
1 'polypeptide(L)'
;MTTATTKRIDPLLVGAQEHASRHRVELEASIRCGCFFCFRTFPPMSIKAWIDAKQTALCPGCGVDAVIGSASSYRIDEAFLRRMHGQFFAYRSK
;
A
#
# COMPACT_ATOMS: atom_id res chain seq x y z
N MET A 1 12.44 29.41 17.23
CA MET A 1 11.30 28.59 17.69
C MET A 1 10.96 27.59 16.60
N THR A 2 11.65 26.45 16.56
CA THR A 2 11.36 25.38 15.59
C THR A 2 10.16 24.60 16.09
N THR A 3 9.00 24.84 15.48
CA THR A 3 7.80 24.04 15.70
C THR A 3 8.08 22.63 15.18
N ALA A 4 8.37 21.70 16.09
CA ALA A 4 8.31 20.28 15.80
C ALA A 4 6.88 19.99 15.33
N THR A 5 6.73 19.81 14.01
CA THR A 5 5.44 19.49 13.42
C THR A 5 5.18 18.03 13.74
N THR A 6 4.59 17.75 14.90
CA THR A 6 4.15 16.40 15.26
C THR A 6 3.16 15.94 14.20
N LYS A 7 3.62 15.08 13.29
CA LYS A 7 2.81 14.53 12.21
C LYS A 7 1.69 13.70 12.84
N ARG A 8 0.45 14.19 12.74
CA ARG A 8 -0.72 13.44 13.20
C ARG A 8 -0.83 12.17 12.37
N ILE A 9 -0.91 11.04 13.06
CA ILE A 9 -1.13 9.74 12.42
C ILE A 9 -2.62 9.64 12.08
N ASP A 10 -2.93 9.36 10.81
CA ASP A 10 -4.31 9.19 10.35
C ASP A 10 -4.75 7.73 10.57
N PRO A 11 -5.72 7.46 11.47
CA PRO A 11 -6.16 6.09 11.76
C PRO A 11 -6.69 5.34 10.54
N LEU A 12 -7.29 6.06 9.58
CA LEU A 12 -7.77 5.45 8.33
C LEU A 12 -6.62 4.87 7.51
N LEU A 13 -5.48 5.57 7.49
CA LEU A 13 -4.30 5.13 6.75
C LEU A 13 -3.56 4.00 7.47
N VAL A 14 -3.58 4.01 8.80
CA VAL A 14 -3.06 2.89 9.62
C VAL A 14 -3.86 1.63 9.35
N GLY A 15 -5.19 1.69 9.44
CA GLY A 15 -6.04 0.54 9.13
C GLY A 15 -5.79 0.00 7.72
N ALA A 16 -5.69 0.87 6.70
CA ALA A 16 -5.36 0.44 5.34
C ALA A 16 -3.97 -0.23 5.23
N GLN A 17 -2.99 0.19 6.02
CA GLN A 17 -1.64 -0.36 6.00
C GLN A 17 -1.55 -1.76 6.64
N GLU A 18 -2.47 -2.13 7.52
CA GLU A 18 -2.58 -3.50 8.05
C GLU A 18 -2.85 -4.50 6.93
N HIS A 19 -3.58 -4.08 5.89
CA HIS A 19 -3.84 -4.86 4.68
C HIS A 19 -2.66 -4.90 3.70
N ALA A 20 -1.50 -4.33 4.05
CA ALA A 20 -0.29 -4.34 3.21
C ALA A 20 0.69 -5.49 3.54
N SER A 21 0.34 -6.38 4.48
CA SER A 21 1.12 -7.57 4.80
C SER A 21 0.24 -8.80 4.96
N ARG A 22 0.77 -9.99 4.64
CA ARG A 22 0.07 -11.27 4.80
C ARG A 22 -1.38 -11.29 4.23
N HIS A 23 -1.58 -10.60 3.12
CA HIS A 23 -2.87 -10.26 2.53
C HIS A 23 -3.20 -11.07 1.27
N ARG A 24 -2.52 -12.20 1.04
CA ARG A 24 -2.62 -12.91 -0.24
C ARG A 24 -4.05 -13.24 -0.66
N VAL A 25 -4.84 -13.81 0.25
CA VAL A 25 -6.24 -14.16 0.00
C VAL A 25 -7.06 -12.92 -0.40
N GLU A 26 -6.81 -11.79 0.25
CA GLU A 26 -7.50 -10.53 -0.05
C GLU A 26 -7.12 -10.00 -1.43
N LEU A 27 -5.83 -10.03 -1.80
CA LEU A 27 -5.41 -9.61 -3.14
C LEU A 27 -5.95 -10.53 -4.23
N GLU A 28 -5.99 -11.84 -3.98
CA GLU A 28 -6.57 -12.83 -4.89
C GLU A 28 -8.09 -12.63 -5.06
N ALA A 29 -8.79 -12.14 -4.04
CA ALA A 29 -10.20 -11.76 -4.09
C ALA A 29 -10.47 -10.35 -4.63
N SER A 30 -9.42 -9.55 -4.86
CA SER A 30 -9.54 -8.17 -5.34
C SER A 30 -9.72 -8.11 -6.86
N ILE A 31 -10.37 -7.07 -7.35
CA ILE A 31 -10.42 -6.77 -8.80
C ILE A 31 -9.29 -5.82 -9.23
N ARG A 32 -8.78 -5.03 -8.29
CA ARG A 32 -7.71 -4.06 -8.52
C ARG A 32 -6.82 -3.97 -7.29
N CYS A 33 -5.52 -3.86 -7.53
CA CYS A 33 -4.52 -3.58 -6.53
C CYS A 33 -3.89 -2.21 -6.79
N GLY A 34 -3.35 -1.60 -5.74
CA GLY A 34 -2.60 -0.35 -5.83
C GLY A 34 -1.34 -0.43 -4.98
N CYS A 35 -0.26 0.15 -5.48
CA CYS A 35 0.95 0.31 -4.71
C CYS A 35 1.02 1.72 -4.13
N PHE A 36 1.02 1.87 -2.81
CA PHE A 36 1.15 3.19 -2.18
C PHE A 36 2.59 3.69 -2.12
N PHE A 37 3.58 2.91 -2.56
CA PHE A 37 4.91 3.45 -2.86
C PHE A 37 4.93 4.02 -4.28
N CYS A 38 4.67 3.20 -5.31
CA CYS A 38 4.81 3.63 -6.70
C CYS A 38 3.58 4.31 -7.35
N PHE A 39 2.44 4.37 -6.66
CA PHE A 39 1.16 4.92 -7.12
C PHE A 39 0.54 4.20 -8.32
N ARG A 40 1.17 3.14 -8.83
CA ARG A 40 0.58 2.34 -9.91
C ARG A 40 -0.58 1.50 -9.38
N THR A 41 -1.62 1.39 -10.18
CA THR A 41 -2.67 0.40 -10.01
C THR A 41 -2.53 -0.68 -11.08
N PHE A 42 -2.92 -1.91 -10.75
CA PHE A 42 -2.76 -3.08 -11.62
C PHE A 42 -3.75 -4.18 -11.21
N PRO A 43 -4.08 -5.13 -12.11
CA PRO A 43 -4.88 -6.28 -11.72
C PRO A 43 -4.04 -7.24 -10.86
N PRO A 44 -4.64 -7.96 -9.90
CA PRO A 44 -3.91 -8.84 -8.98
C PRO A 44 -3.04 -9.89 -9.68
N MET A 45 -3.47 -10.38 -10.85
CA MET A 45 -2.72 -11.33 -11.69
C MET A 45 -1.34 -10.84 -12.13
N SER A 46 -1.08 -9.53 -12.05
CA SER A 46 0.23 -8.93 -12.34
C SER A 46 1.26 -9.20 -11.25
N ILE A 47 0.82 -9.58 -10.04
CA ILE A 47 1.72 -9.87 -8.91
C ILE A 47 2.38 -11.23 -9.16
N LYS A 48 3.69 -11.20 -9.42
CA LYS A 48 4.50 -12.42 -9.66
C LYS A 48 5.43 -12.79 -8.50
N ALA A 49 5.79 -11.80 -7.68
CA ALA A 49 6.72 -11.98 -6.56
C ALA A 49 6.01 -11.81 -5.22
N TRP A 50 6.32 -12.72 -4.29
CA TRP A 50 5.73 -12.79 -2.96
C TRP A 50 6.83 -13.10 -1.93
N ILE A 51 6.78 -12.44 -0.78
CA ILE A 51 7.65 -12.68 0.38
C ILE A 51 6.82 -13.21 1.56
N ASP A 52 7.43 -13.36 2.74
CA ASP A 52 6.77 -13.82 3.97
C ASP A 52 5.99 -15.13 3.79
N ALA A 53 6.69 -16.20 3.39
CA ALA A 53 6.08 -17.50 3.07
C ALA A 53 4.97 -17.38 1.99
N LYS A 54 5.20 -16.52 1.00
CA LYS A 54 4.31 -16.22 -0.12
C LYS A 54 3.00 -15.53 0.29
N GLN A 55 2.97 -14.79 1.38
CA GLN A 55 1.77 -14.13 1.90
C GLN A 55 1.73 -12.61 1.68
N THR A 56 2.88 -11.97 1.40
CA THR A 56 2.96 -10.52 1.17
C THR A 56 3.41 -10.26 -0.27
N ALA A 57 2.63 -9.47 -1.02
CA ALA A 57 2.91 -9.18 -2.42
C ALA A 57 4.00 -8.10 -2.57
N LEU A 58 4.90 -8.30 -3.53
CA LEU A 58 5.76 -7.22 -4.01
C LEU A 58 5.11 -6.54 -5.22
N CYS A 59 5.15 -5.21 -5.27
CA CYS A 59 4.61 -4.46 -6.39
C CYS A 59 5.32 -4.85 -7.70
N PRO A 60 4.60 -5.20 -8.77
CA PRO A 60 5.21 -5.55 -10.06
C PRO A 60 5.92 -4.37 -10.74
N GLY A 61 5.61 -3.13 -10.36
CA GLY A 61 6.20 -1.93 -10.95
C GLY A 61 7.47 -1.42 -10.24
N CYS A 62 7.67 -1.74 -8.97
CA CYS A 62 8.81 -1.20 -8.19
C CYS A 62 9.42 -2.16 -7.17
N GLY A 63 8.86 -3.37 -6.99
CA GLY A 63 9.37 -4.38 -6.06
C GLY A 63 9.14 -4.12 -4.58
N VAL A 64 8.46 -3.03 -4.20
CA VAL A 64 8.18 -2.70 -2.78
C VAL A 64 6.91 -3.41 -2.32
N ASP A 65 6.92 -3.91 -1.09
CA ASP A 65 5.85 -4.55 -0.32
C ASP A 65 4.77 -3.56 0.16
N ALA A 66 4.42 -2.59 -0.68
CA ALA A 66 3.47 -1.52 -0.37
C ALA A 66 2.18 -1.68 -1.19
N VAL A 67 1.62 -2.90 -1.24
CA VAL A 67 0.46 -3.26 -2.07
C VAL A 67 -0.78 -3.46 -1.21
N ILE A 68 -1.90 -2.87 -1.62
CA ILE A 68 -3.24 -3.12 -1.06
C ILE A 68 -4.26 -3.44 -2.17
N GLY A 69 -5.29 -4.20 -1.84
CA GLY A 69 -6.32 -4.67 -2.77
C GLY A 69 -7.70 -4.05 -2.54
N SER A 70 -8.55 -4.04 -3.56
CA SER A 70 -9.92 -3.53 -3.45
C SER A 70 -10.81 -4.31 -2.47
N ALA A 71 -10.44 -5.55 -2.13
CA ALA A 71 -11.14 -6.35 -1.11
C ALA A 71 -10.82 -5.92 0.34
N SER A 72 -9.83 -5.04 0.56
CA SER A 72 -9.53 -4.43 1.87
C SER A 72 -10.62 -3.49 2.38
N SER A 73 -11.65 -3.20 1.57
CA SER A 73 -12.66 -2.16 1.83
C SER A 73 -12.12 -0.72 1.81
N TYR A 74 -10.85 -0.50 1.42
CA TYR A 74 -10.27 0.84 1.22
C TYR A 74 -10.26 1.26 -0.25
N ARG A 75 -10.15 2.57 -0.46
CA ARG A 75 -10.08 3.16 -1.80
C ARG A 75 -8.73 2.84 -2.44
N ILE A 76 -8.77 2.34 -3.69
CA ILE A 76 -7.59 2.11 -4.51
C ILE A 76 -7.57 3.15 -5.64
N ASP A 77 -7.42 4.42 -5.26
CA ASP A 77 -7.22 5.55 -6.18
C ASP A 77 -5.95 6.32 -5.83
N GLU A 78 -5.45 7.12 -6.79
CA GLU A 78 -4.16 7.80 -6.65
C GLU A 78 -4.11 8.74 -5.44
N ALA A 79 -5.21 9.44 -5.14
CA ALA A 79 -5.28 10.37 -4.00
C ALA A 79 -5.11 9.62 -2.68
N PHE A 80 -5.78 8.48 -2.49
CA PHE A 80 -5.63 7.65 -1.30
C PHE A 80 -4.22 7.05 -1.18
N LEU A 81 -3.67 6.52 -2.28
CA LEU A 81 -2.32 5.94 -2.30
C LEU A 81 -1.24 7.01 -1.95
N ARG A 82 -1.41 8.25 -2.42
CA ARG A 82 -0.51 9.37 -2.08
C ARG A 82 -0.61 9.76 -0.61
N ARG A 83 -1.80 9.71 0.00
CA ARG A 83 -1.96 9.93 1.45
C ARG A 83 -1.22 8.86 2.24
N MET A 84 -1.37 7.58 1.87
CA MET A 84 -0.62 6.48 2.49
C MET A 84 0.90 6.68 2.34
N HIS A 85 1.39 7.07 1.16
CA HIS A 85 2.82 7.39 0.99
C HIS A 85 3.28 8.53 1.87
N GLY A 86 2.51 9.62 1.88
CA GLY A 86 2.77 10.76 2.75
C GLY A 86 2.84 10.34 4.22
N GLN A 87 2.11 9.30 4.62
CA GLN A 87 2.10 8.77 5.97
C GLN A 87 3.30 7.85 6.28
N PHE A 88 3.61 6.89 5.41
CA PHE A 88 4.57 5.81 5.69
C PHE A 88 5.95 5.98 5.03
N PHE A 89 6.08 6.86 4.02
CA PHE A 89 7.29 7.03 3.21
C PHE A 89 7.76 8.50 3.08
N ALA A 90 7.30 9.41 3.95
CA ALA A 90 7.56 10.85 3.85
C ALA A 90 9.05 11.28 3.73
N TYR A 91 9.98 10.44 4.18
CA TYR A 91 11.42 10.70 4.19
C TYR A 91 12.18 10.02 3.04
N ARG A 92 11.48 9.30 2.16
CA ARG A 92 12.07 8.63 1.01
C ARG A 92 11.55 9.29 -0.27
N SER A 93 12.42 10.03 -0.95
CA SER A 93 12.17 10.43 -2.33
C SER A 93 12.17 9.19 -3.21
N LYS A 94 11.21 9.17 -4.13
CA LYS A 94 10.85 8.04 -4.97
C LYS A 94 11.58 8.07 -6.31
#